data_AF-A0AAE3ESJ9-F1
#
_entry.id   AF-A0AAE3ESJ9-F1
#
_cell.length_a   1.000
_cell.length_b   1.000
_cell.length_c   1.000
_cell.angle_alpha   90.00
_cell.angle_beta   90.00
_cell.angle_gamma   90.00
#
_symmetry.space_group_name_H-M   'P 1'
#
loop_
_entity.id
_entity.type
_entity.pdbx_description
1 polymer ?
#
loop_
_entity_poly.entity_id
_entity_poly.type
_entity_poly.pdbx_seq_one_letter_code
_entity_poly.pdbx_strand_id
1 'polypeptide(L)'
;MKNLLGVPKGRALADFLPTITIKAKVFATEITVFNTKEKGLKTERQISAEHITNNRGVRNILTKRGIKPEELPAEEDIKKLERRVNSEPKKLGKNPDKLK
;
A
#
# COMPACT_ATOMS: atom_id res chain seq x y z
N MET A 1 8.05 -9.65 3.31
CA MET A 1 7.46 -8.80 2.24
C MET A 1 8.49 -8.20 1.30
N LYS A 2 9.58 -7.53 1.75
CA LYS A 2 10.58 -6.94 0.83
C LYS A 2 11.11 -7.91 -0.24
N ASN A 3 11.48 -9.13 0.16
CA ASN A 3 11.98 -10.15 -0.77
C ASN A 3 10.90 -10.65 -1.75
N LEU A 4 9.65 -10.75 -1.29
CA LEU A 4 8.52 -11.22 -2.11
C LEU A 4 8.19 -10.22 -3.22
N LEU A 5 8.30 -8.92 -2.93
CA LEU A 5 7.99 -7.84 -3.85
C LEU A 5 9.22 -7.35 -4.63
N GLY A 6 10.37 -8.03 -4.53
CA GLY A 6 11.59 -7.66 -5.24
C GLY A 6 12.15 -6.28 -4.86
N VAL A 7 11.86 -5.78 -3.65
CA VAL A 7 12.20 -4.42 -3.24
C VAL A 7 13.71 -4.31 -2.92
N PRO A 8 14.47 -3.41 -3.57
CA PRO A 8 15.88 -3.18 -3.25
C PRO A 8 16.07 -2.76 -1.78
N LYS A 9 17.15 -3.22 -1.14
CA LYS A 9 17.40 -2.97 0.30
C LYS A 9 17.34 -1.49 0.70
N GLY A 10 17.79 -0.59 -0.19
CA GLY A 10 17.82 0.86 0.03
C GLY A 10 16.50 1.59 -0.23
N ARG A 11 15.42 0.89 -0.62
CA ARG A 11 14.10 1.51 -0.85
C ARG A 11 13.08 1.14 0.22
N ALA A 12 12.12 2.03 0.40
CA ALA A 12 10.98 1.80 1.28
C ALA A 12 10.07 0.72 0.68
N LEU A 13 9.54 -0.16 1.53
CA LEU A 13 8.59 -1.18 1.11
C LEU A 13 7.28 -0.55 0.59
N ALA A 14 6.89 0.59 1.19
CA ALA A 14 5.67 1.30 0.85
C ALA A 14 5.61 1.71 -0.63
N ASP A 15 6.75 2.01 -1.26
CA ASP A 15 6.85 2.42 -2.67
C ASP A 15 6.41 1.32 -3.66
N PHE A 16 6.26 0.08 -3.18
CA PHE A 16 5.95 -1.11 -3.99
C PHE A 16 4.72 -1.87 -3.46
N LEU A 17 4.08 -1.39 -2.39
CA LEU A 17 2.89 -2.02 -1.85
C LEU A 17 1.66 -1.62 -2.67
N PRO A 18 0.79 -2.59 -3.01
CA PRO A 18 -0.49 -2.27 -3.61
C PRO A 18 -1.29 -1.27 -2.79
N THR A 19 -1.92 -0.32 -3.45
CA THR A 19 -2.74 0.75 -2.85
C THR A 19 -3.80 0.17 -1.93
N ILE A 20 -4.42 -0.95 -2.31
CA ILE A 20 -5.40 -1.65 -1.48
C ILE A 20 -4.80 -2.17 -0.17
N THR A 21 -3.56 -2.67 -0.19
CA THR A 21 -2.86 -3.16 1.00
C THR A 21 -2.50 -2.01 1.93
N ILE A 22 -2.09 -0.86 1.38
CA ILE A 22 -1.83 0.36 2.15
C ILE A 22 -3.12 0.86 2.82
N LYS A 23 -4.20 1.02 2.04
CA LYS A 23 -5.50 1.48 2.55
C LYS A 23 -6.07 0.56 3.61
N ALA A 24 -5.94 -0.76 3.43
CA ALA A 24 -6.37 -1.74 4.42
C ALA A 24 -5.62 -1.57 5.76
N LYS A 25 -4.30 -1.34 5.71
CA LYS A 25 -3.51 -1.13 6.93
C LYS A 25 -3.88 0.18 7.64
N VAL A 26 -4.06 1.27 6.88
CA VAL A 26 -4.54 2.54 7.43
C VAL A 26 -5.90 2.35 8.10
N PHE A 27 -6.83 1.67 7.44
CA PHE A 27 -8.14 1.40 8.01
C PHE A 27 -8.09 0.58 9.31
N ALA A 28 -7.25 -0.46 9.39
CA ALA A 28 -7.06 -1.21 10.63
C ALA A 28 -6.50 -0.34 11.77
N THR A 29 -5.61 0.60 11.45
CA THR A 29 -5.09 1.57 12.41
C THR A 29 -6.19 2.51 12.89
N GLU A 30 -7.03 3.04 12.00
CA GLU A 30 -8.11 3.95 12.39
C GLU A 30 -9.16 3.25 13.27
N ILE A 31 -9.52 2.01 12.97
CA ILE A 31 -10.40 1.22 13.85
C ILE A 31 -9.76 1.06 15.24
N THR A 32 -8.45 0.84 15.30
CA THR A 32 -7.73 0.72 16.57
C THR A 32 -7.77 2.03 17.36
N VAL A 33 -7.55 3.18 16.70
CA VAL A 33 -7.61 4.51 17.34
C VAL A 33 -9.02 4.79 17.85
N PHE A 34 -10.04 4.49 17.05
CA PHE A 34 -11.44 4.64 17.43
C PHE A 34 -11.79 3.78 18.65
N ASN A 35 -11.50 2.47 18.60
CA ASN A 35 -11.80 1.54 19.69
C ASN A 35 -10.99 1.83 20.97
N THR A 36 -9.77 2.35 20.83
CA THR A 36 -8.95 2.79 21.98
C THR A 36 -9.65 3.91 22.75
N LYS A 37 -10.24 4.89 22.03
CA LYS A 37 -11.00 5.98 22.64
C LYS A 37 -12.31 5.49 23.24
N GLU A 38 -13.10 4.74 22.48
CA GLU A 38 -14.43 4.25 22.90
C GLU A 38 -14.35 3.31 24.12
N LYS A 39 -13.40 2.38 24.12
CA LYS A 39 -13.23 1.39 25.21
C LYS A 39 -12.31 1.90 26.34
N GLY A 40 -11.79 3.12 26.22
CA GLY A 40 -10.87 3.71 27.19
C GLY A 40 -9.61 2.87 27.43
N LEU A 41 -9.00 2.31 26.37
CA LEU A 41 -7.79 1.50 26.48
C LEU A 41 -6.59 2.40 26.82
N LYS A 42 -5.90 2.12 27.93
CA LYS A 42 -4.81 2.98 28.45
C LYS A 42 -3.42 2.36 28.39
N THR A 43 -3.35 1.05 28.20
CA THR A 43 -2.07 0.33 28.21
C THR A 43 -1.67 -0.11 26.81
N GLU A 44 -0.36 -0.13 26.55
CA GLU A 44 0.20 -0.63 25.29
C GLU A 44 -0.29 -2.05 24.98
N ARG A 45 -0.38 -2.92 25.99
CA ARG A 45 -0.83 -4.31 25.81
C ARG A 45 -2.28 -4.39 25.31
N GLN A 46 -3.17 -3.56 25.85
CA GLN A 46 -4.57 -3.51 25.42
C GLN A 46 -4.70 -2.98 23.99
N ILE A 47 -4.02 -1.87 23.68
CA ILE A 47 -4.03 -1.27 22.35
C ILE A 47 -3.42 -2.24 21.33
N SER A 48 -2.35 -2.94 21.68
CA SER A 48 -1.72 -3.95 20.83
C SER A 48 -2.67 -5.13 20.55
N ALA A 49 -3.38 -5.63 21.56
CA ALA A 49 -4.36 -6.70 21.38
C ALA A 49 -5.52 -6.29 20.46
N GLU A 50 -6.01 -5.06 20.64
CA GLU A 50 -7.02 -4.45 19.77
C GLU A 50 -6.49 -4.30 18.33
N HIS A 51 -5.27 -3.80 18.16
CA HIS A 51 -4.63 -3.68 16.85
C HIS A 51 -4.49 -5.02 16.13
N ILE A 52 -4.03 -6.08 16.82
CA ILE A 52 -3.91 -7.42 16.25
C ILE A 52 -5.27 -7.94 15.79
N THR A 53 -6.31 -7.74 16.61
CA THR A 53 -7.68 -8.15 16.30
C THR A 53 -8.22 -7.42 15.07
N ASN A 54 -8.04 -6.09 15.00
CA ASN A 54 -8.49 -5.28 13.88
C ASN A 54 -7.77 -5.63 12.57
N ASN A 55 -6.45 -5.85 12.61
CA ASN A 55 -5.71 -6.29 11.42
C ASN A 55 -6.20 -7.65 10.91
N ARG A 56 -6.50 -8.59 11.83
CA ARG A 56 -7.07 -9.89 11.46
C ARG A 56 -8.45 -9.75 10.83
N GLY A 57 -9.29 -8.87 11.39
CA GLY A 57 -10.62 -8.56 10.85
C GLY A 57 -10.56 -8.01 9.42
N VAL A 58 -9.73 -6.99 9.20
CA VAL A 58 -9.53 -6.40 7.87
C VAL A 58 -8.98 -7.42 6.88
N ARG A 59 -8.01 -8.25 7.28
CA ARG A 59 -7.48 -9.34 6.44
C ARG A 59 -8.56 -10.34 6.04
N ASN A 60 -9.43 -10.73 6.98
CA ASN A 60 -10.52 -11.66 6.71
C ASN A 60 -11.53 -11.08 5.69
N ILE A 61 -11.83 -9.78 5.77
CA ILE A 61 -12.70 -9.10 4.80
C ILE A 61 -12.10 -9.17 3.40
N LEU A 62 -10.81 -8.84 3.25
CA LEU A 62 -10.12 -8.92 1.96
C LEU A 62 -10.12 -10.35 1.43
N THR A 63 -9.79 -11.32 2.28
CA THR A 63 -9.71 -12.75 1.91
C THR A 63 -11.08 -13.27 1.44
N LYS A 64 -12.18 -12.88 2.11
CA LYS A 64 -13.55 -13.23 1.70
C LYS A 64 -13.93 -12.67 0.32
N ARG A 65 -13.29 -11.59 -0.12
CA ARG A 65 -13.47 -11.02 -1.47
C ARG A 65 -12.46 -11.58 -2.48
N GLY A 66 -11.72 -12.63 -2.14
CA GLY A 66 -10.69 -13.22 -2.99
C GLY A 66 -9.39 -12.41 -3.03
N ILE A 67 -9.25 -11.40 -2.19
CA ILE A 67 -8.09 -10.50 -2.17
C ILE A 67 -7.15 -10.94 -1.06
N LYS A 68 -6.00 -11.48 -1.42
CA LYS A 68 -4.96 -11.87 -0.46
C LYS A 68 -3.83 -10.84 -0.46
N PRO A 69 -3.80 -9.90 0.49
CA PRO A 69 -2.87 -8.76 0.45
C PRO A 69 -1.40 -9.17 0.46
N GLU A 70 -1.06 -10.35 0.97
CA GLU A 70 0.30 -10.88 0.96
C GLU A 70 0.71 -11.55 -0.36
N GLU A 71 -0.24 -11.98 -1.19
CA GLU A 71 0.00 -12.63 -2.50
C GLU A 71 -0.17 -11.66 -3.67
N LEU A 72 -0.61 -10.42 -3.42
CA LEU A 72 -0.75 -9.43 -4.46
C LEU A 72 0.62 -9.10 -5.08
N PRO A 73 0.70 -8.97 -6.41
CA PRO A 73 1.93 -8.52 -7.06
C PRO A 73 2.28 -7.12 -6.58
N ALA A 74 3.57 -6.78 -6.60
CA ALA A 74 4.00 -5.42 -6.34
C ALA A 74 3.31 -4.47 -7.34
N GLU A 75 2.83 -3.32 -6.85
CA GLU A 75 2.41 -2.26 -7.78
C GLU A 75 3.62 -1.81 -8.58
N GLU A 76 3.40 -1.39 -9.83
CA GLU A 76 4.48 -0.89 -10.67
C GLU A 76 5.20 0.24 -9.93
N ASP A 77 6.53 0.14 -9.84
CA ASP A 77 7.38 1.10 -9.13
C ASP A 77 6.96 2.53 -9.49
N ILE A 78 6.37 3.24 -8.52
CA ILE A 78 5.80 4.57 -8.70
C ILE A 78 6.84 5.51 -9.33
N LYS A 79 8.12 5.35 -8.98
CA LYS A 79 9.21 6.17 -9.56
C LYS A 79 9.46 5.86 -11.03
N LYS A 80 9.22 4.64 -11.49
CA LYS A 80 9.32 4.28 -12.91
C LYS A 80 8.14 4.87 -13.68
N LEU A 81 6.94 4.87 -13.11
CA LEU A 81 5.76 5.52 -13.67
C LEU A 81 5.96 7.04 -13.77
N GLU A 82 6.36 7.69 -12.68
CA GLU A 82 6.70 9.12 -12.64
C GLU A 82 7.75 9.49 -13.68
N ARG A 83 8.80 8.68 -13.84
CA ARG A 83 9.82 8.89 -14.88
C ARG A 83 9.26 8.77 -16.28
N ARG A 84 8.35 7.81 -16.54
CA ARG A 84 7.68 7.69 -17.84
C ARG A 84 6.84 8.92 -18.14
N VAL A 85 5.95 9.30 -17.23
CA VAL A 85 5.07 10.48 -17.35
C VAL A 85 5.88 11.75 -17.55
N ASN A 86 6.98 11.94 -16.81
CA ASN A 86 7.86 13.10 -16.98
C ASN A 86 8.69 13.09 -18.29
N SER A 87 8.85 11.92 -18.91
CA SER A 87 9.60 11.75 -20.16
C SER A 87 8.74 11.84 -21.43
N GLU A 88 7.45 11.52 -21.34
CA GLU A 88 6.48 11.64 -22.44
C GLU A 88 6.40 13.05 -23.06
N PRO A 89 6.27 14.15 -22.29
CA PRO A 89 6.23 15.49 -22.89
C PRO A 89 7.57 15.87 -23.54
N LYS A 90 8.70 15.33 -23.05
CA LYS A 90 10.03 15.55 -23.65
C LYS A 90 10.25 14.75 -24.94
N LYS A 91 9.51 13.65 -25.14
CA LYS A 91 9.56 12.85 -26.38
C LYS A 91 8.62 13.41 -27.44
N LEU A 92 7.44 13.89 -27.04
CA LEU A 92 6.46 14.53 -27.93
C LEU A 92 7.04 15.79 -28.62
N GLY A 93 7.88 16.56 -27.93
CA GLY A 93 8.57 17.71 -28.54
C GLY A 93 9.76 17.38 -29.47
N LYS A 94 10.18 16.10 -29.56
CA LYS A 94 11.37 15.69 -30.34
C LYS A 94 11.07 14.97 -31.65
N ASN A 95 9.82 14.60 -31.90
CA ASN A 95 9.39 14.02 -33.16
C ASN A 95 8.21 14.83 -33.73
N PRO A 96 8.46 15.94 -34.46
CA PRO A 96 7.46 16.41 -35.39
C PRO A 96 7.37 15.33 -36.47
N ASP A 97 6.33 14.50 -36.43
CA ASP A 97 5.97 13.68 -37.58
C ASP A 97 5.86 14.63 -38.77
N LYS A 98 6.79 14.50 -39.72
CA LYS A 98 6.64 15.13 -41.02
C LYS A 98 5.42 14.48 -41.67
N LEU A 99 4.27 15.13 -41.52
CA LEU A 99 3.10 14.89 -42.35
C LEU A 99 3.55 14.98 -43.82
N LYS A 100 3.50 13.84 -44.52
CA LYS A 100 3.62 13.79 -45.98
C LYS A 100 2.33 14.27 -46.62
#